data_AF-Q6YRW9-F1
#
_entry.id   AF-Q6YRW9-F1
#
_cell.length_a   1.000
_cell.length_b   1.000
_cell.length_c   1.000
_cell.angle_alpha   90.00
_cell.angle_beta   90.00
_cell.angle_gamma   90.00
#
_symmetry.space_group_name_H-M   'P 1'
#
loop_
_entity.id
_entity.type
_entity.pdbx_description
1 polymer ?
#
loop_
_entity_poly.entity_id
_entity_poly.type
_entity_poly.pdbx_seq_one_letter_code
_entity_poly.pdbx_strand_id
1 'polypeptide(L)' 'MSKFKGILDSHKQTAPTESQRKPKTKGKRSDPDYEQVSAYIRKETYRNVKIALLQEEEKRDFSDLVEALLSEWLSNQ' A
#
# COMPACT_ATOMS: atom_id res chain seq x y z
N MET A 1 56.05 32.17 12.03
CA MET A 1 55.00 31.73 11.07
C MET A 1 54.98 30.21 11.00
N SER A 2 54.34 29.56 11.96
CA SER A 2 54.31 28.09 12.08
C SER A 2 52.95 27.58 11.61
N LYS A 3 52.89 27.05 10.39
CA LYS A 3 51.68 26.59 9.69
C LYS A 3 51.37 25.12 10.02
N PHE A 4 51.16 24.80 11.29
CA PHE A 4 50.67 23.48 11.71
C PHE A 4 49.32 23.58 12.41
N LYS A 5 48.31 24.04 11.66
CA LYS A 5 46.89 23.97 12.05
C LYS A 5 46.08 23.29 10.94
N GLY A 6 46.52 22.09 10.58
CA GLY A 6 45.88 21.21 9.59
C GLY A 6 45.52 19.83 10.15
N ILE A 7 45.23 19.75 11.46
CA ILE A 7 44.85 18.51 12.17
C ILE A 7 43.36 18.58 12.58
N LEU A 8 42.51 19.20 11.75
CA LEU A 8 41.07 19.32 12.03
C LEU A 8 40.18 18.71 10.95
N ASP A 9 40.67 17.72 10.19
CA ASP A 9 39.91 17.01 9.15
C ASP A 9 40.10 15.48 9.24
N SER A 10 39.90 14.87 10.42
CA SER A 10 40.04 13.39 10.54
C SER A 10 38.97 12.61 11.29
N HIS A 11 37.89 13.20 11.81
CA HIS A 11 36.85 12.38 12.46
C HIS A 11 35.43 12.93 12.33
N LYS A 12 34.73 12.54 11.25
CA LYS A 12 33.37 11.96 11.30
C LYS A 12 32.89 11.64 9.88
N GLN A 13 33.36 10.52 9.36
CA GLN A 13 32.76 9.87 8.20
C GLN A 13 32.30 8.47 8.61
N THR A 14 31.05 8.39 9.03
CA THR A 14 30.21 7.21 8.87
C THR A 14 28.85 7.73 8.40
N ALA A 15 28.75 7.94 7.08
CA ALA A 15 27.46 8.10 6.44
C ALA A 15 26.59 6.90 6.83
N PRO A 16 25.29 7.09 7.12
CA PRO A 16 24.42 5.97 7.41
C PRO A 16 24.40 5.07 6.18
N THR A 17 24.86 3.82 6.34
CA THR A 17 24.75 2.77 5.36
C THR A 17 23.34 2.79 4.81
N GLU A 18 23.19 3.01 3.51
CA GLU A 18 21.94 2.91 2.77
C GLU A 18 21.43 1.47 2.94
N SER A 19 20.71 1.23 4.04
CA SER A 19 19.84 0.08 4.14
C SER A 19 18.91 0.21 2.96
N GLN A 20 19.09 -0.67 1.98
CA GLN A 20 18.22 -0.81 0.83
C GLN A 20 16.81 -0.97 1.39
N ARG A 21 16.06 0.13 1.43
CA ARG A 21 14.68 0.12 1.87
C ARG A 21 13.97 -0.75 0.86
N LYS A 22 13.54 -1.94 1.28
CA LYS A 22 12.71 -2.82 0.45
C LYS A 22 11.64 -1.94 -0.21
N PRO A 23 11.45 -2.03 -1.54
CA PRO A 23 10.43 -1.24 -2.20
C PRO A 23 9.11 -1.54 -1.49
N LYS A 24 8.43 -0.48 -1.01
CA LYS A 24 7.11 -0.62 -0.40
C LYS A 24 6.24 -1.38 -1.41
N THR A 25 5.62 -2.46 -0.97
CA THR A 25 4.61 -3.15 -1.77
C THR A 25 3.58 -2.10 -2.21
N LYS A 26 3.50 -1.89 -3.52
CA LYS A 26 2.54 -0.97 -4.12
C LYS A 26 1.15 -1.53 -3.85
N GLY A 27 0.31 -0.77 -3.16
CA GLY A 27 -1.08 -1.17 -2.93
C GLY A 27 -1.91 -1.03 -4.21
N LYS A 28 -3.14 -1.56 -4.20
CA LYS A 28 -4.09 -1.54 -5.35
C LYS A 28 -4.18 -0.18 -6.05
N ARG A 29 -4.19 0.93 -5.30
CA ARG A 29 -4.23 2.30 -5.86
C ARG A 29 -3.05 2.66 -6.79
N SER A 30 -1.91 2.01 -6.61
CA SER A 30 -0.67 2.27 -7.38
C SER A 30 -0.36 1.17 -8.39
N ASP A 31 -1.26 0.19 -8.51
CA ASP A 31 -1.18 -0.91 -9.45
C ASP A 31 -1.90 -0.49 -10.75
N PRO A 32 -1.23 -0.51 -11.92
CA PRO A 32 -1.84 -0.08 -13.19
C PRO A 32 -2.98 -0.98 -13.68
N ASP A 33 -3.12 -2.20 -13.13
CA ASP A 33 -4.20 -3.12 -13.51
C ASP A 33 -5.52 -2.80 -12.78
N TYR A 34 -5.52 -1.86 -11.83
CA TYR A 34 -6.69 -1.47 -11.05
C TYR A 34 -7.18 -0.07 -11.41
N GLU A 35 -8.48 0.06 -11.67
CA GLU A 35 -9.17 1.34 -11.82
C GLU A 35 -9.96 1.68 -10.54
N GLN A 36 -9.81 2.90 -10.01
CA GLN A 36 -10.54 3.30 -8.80
C GLN A 36 -11.93 3.84 -9.14
N VAL A 37 -12.97 3.08 -8.82
CA VAL A 37 -14.37 3.47 -9.05
C VAL A 37 -15.11 3.86 -7.77
N SER A 38 -16.12 4.72 -7.88
CA SER A 38 -17.00 5.11 -6.78
C SER A 38 -18.47 4.92 -7.17
N ALA A 39 -19.23 4.22 -6.31
CA ALA A 39 -20.64 3.93 -6.53
C ALA A 39 -21.45 4.17 -5.26
N TYR A 40 -22.73 4.53 -5.41
CA TYR A 40 -23.65 4.67 -4.29
C TYR A 40 -24.32 3.34 -3.98
N ILE A 41 -24.23 2.92 -2.72
CA ILE A 41 -24.98 1.80 -2.16
C ILE A 41 -25.66 2.23 -0.86
N ARG A 42 -26.67 1.48 -0.41
CA ARG A 42 -27.34 1.76 0.86
C ARG A 42 -26.33 1.64 2.01
N LYS A 43 -26.38 2.59 2.96
CA LYS A 43 -25.49 2.62 4.13
C LYS A 43 -25.53 1.31 4.93
N GLU A 44 -26.72 0.75 5.09
CA GLU A 44 -26.93 -0.52 5.79
C GLU A 44 -26.25 -1.68 5.08
N THR A 45 -26.40 -1.78 3.75
CA THR A 45 -25.70 -2.78 2.93
C THR A 45 -24.18 -2.67 3.11
N TYR A 46 -23.63 -1.46 2.98
CA TYR A 46 -22.18 -1.25 3.17
C TYR A 46 -21.70 -1.69 4.56
N ARG A 47 -22.44 -1.36 5.61
CA ARG A 47 -22.10 -1.73 6.99
C ARG A 47 -22.14 -3.24 7.18
N ASN A 48 -23.20 -3.89 6.72
CA ASN A 48 -23.38 -5.33 6.91
C ASN A 48 -22.32 -6.12 6.13
N VAL A 49 -21.99 -5.70 4.91
CA VAL A 49 -20.90 -6.29 4.12
C VAL A 49 -19.55 -6.16 4.85
N LYS A 50 -19.24 -4.99 5.42
CA LYS A 50 -18.01 -4.82 6.20
C LYS A 50 -17.94 -5.74 7.41
N ILE A 51 -19.06 -5.93 8.12
CA ILE A 51 -19.11 -6.85 9.27
C ILE A 51 -18.87 -8.28 8.79
N ALA A 52 -19.53 -8.70 7.70
CA ALA A 52 -19.35 -10.04 7.13
C ALA A 52 -17.89 -10.29 6.72
N LEU A 53 -17.26 -9.37 5.99
CA LEU A 53 -15.85 -9.48 5.59
C LEU A 53 -14.88 -9.56 6.78
N LEU A 54 -15.20 -8.94 7.92
CA LEU A 54 -14.39 -9.05 9.13
C LEU A 54 -14.57 -10.40 9.85
N GLN A 55 -15.68 -11.09 9.61
CA GLN A 55 -15.99 -12.40 10.18
C GLN A 55 -15.46 -13.55 9.32
N GLU A 56 -15.18 -13.31 8.04
CA GLU A 56 -14.56 -14.29 7.14
C GLU A 56 -13.12 -14.61 7.58
N GLU A 57 -12.73 -15.88 7.47
CA GLU A 57 -11.35 -16.33 7.76
C GLU A 57 -10.38 -15.88 6.65
N GLU A 58 -10.90 -15.69 5.44
CA GLU A 58 -10.14 -15.22 4.29
C GLU A 58 -9.85 -13.72 4.39
N LYS A 59 -8.62 -13.30 4.07
CA LYS A 59 -8.21 -11.90 4.09
C LYS A 59 -8.67 -11.15 2.84
N ARG A 60 -9.98 -11.17 2.59
CA ARG A 60 -10.60 -10.47 1.47
C ARG A 60 -11.02 -9.07 1.88
N ASP A 61 -10.76 -8.08 1.05
CA ASP A 61 -11.27 -6.72 1.27
C ASP A 61 -12.52 -6.41 0.42
N PHE A 62 -13.06 -5.21 0.61
CA PHE A 62 -14.27 -4.80 -0.10
C PHE A 62 -14.08 -4.72 -1.62
N SER A 63 -12.89 -4.35 -2.10
CA SER A 63 -12.66 -4.27 -3.55
C SER A 63 -12.60 -5.65 -4.17
N ASP A 64 -12.03 -6.64 -3.46
CA ASP A 64 -11.99 -8.03 -3.92
C ASP A 64 -13.40 -8.61 -4.05
N LEU A 65 -14.29 -8.31 -3.09
CA LEU A 65 -15.69 -8.71 -3.17
C LEU A 65 -16.41 -8.06 -4.37
N VAL A 66 -16.19 -6.76 -4.60
CA VAL A 66 -16.79 -6.05 -5.74
C VAL A 66 -16.29 -6.63 -7.05
N GLU A 67 -14.99 -6.90 -7.18
CA GLU A 67 -14.39 -7.51 -8.37
C GLU A 67 -15.01 -8.87 -8.68
N ALA A 68 -15.15 -9.74 -7.68
CA ALA A 68 -15.77 -11.06 -7.84
C ALA A 68 -17.23 -10.96 -8.33
N LEU A 69 -18.03 -10.05 -7.74
CA LEU A 69 -19.43 -9.84 -8.13
C LEU A 69 -19.56 -9.29 -9.56
N LEU A 70 -18.68 -8.37 -9.97
CA LEU A 70 -18.68 -7.81 -11.33
C LEU A 70 -18.21 -8.84 -12.36
N SER A 71 -17.18 -9.60 -12.04
CA SER A 71 -16.70 -10.72 -12.87
C SER A 71 -17.77 -11.80 -13.05
N GLU A 72 -18.48 -12.17 -11.99
CA GLU A 72 -19.62 -13.10 -12.05
C GLU A 72 -20.79 -12.54 -12.89
N TRP A 73 -21.07 -11.24 -12.78
CA TRP A 73 -22.10 -10.63 -13.61
C TRP A 73 -21.72 -10.62 -15.10
N LEU A 74 -20.45 -10.38 -15.42
CA LEU A 74 -19.91 -10.41 -16.79
C LEU A 74 -19.90 -11.82 -17.39
N SER A 75 -19.67 -12.87 -16.59
CA SER A 75 -19.68 -14.25 -17.07
C SER A 75 -21.08 -14.78 -17.41
N ASN A 76 -22.12 -14.11 -16.89
CA ASN A 76 -23.52 -14.44 -17.12
C ASN A 76 -24.17 -13.62 -18.25
N GLN A 77 -23.37 -12.92 -19.06
CA GLN A 77 -23.83 -12.25 -20.30
C GLN A 77 -23.78 -13.22 -21.48
#